data_AF-A0A2J5HZ10-F1
#
_entry.id   AF-A0A2J5HZ10-F1
#
_cell.length_a   1.000
_cell.length_b   1.000
_cell.length_c   1.000
_cell.angle_alpha   90.00
_cell.angle_beta   90.00
_cell.angle_gamma   90.00
#
_symmetry.space_group_name_H-M   'P 1'
#
loop_
_entity.id
_entity.type
_entity.pdbx_description
1 polymer ?
#
loop_
_entity_poly.entity_id
_entity_poly.type
_entity_poly.pdbx_seq_one_letter_code
_entity_poly.pdbx_strand_id
1 'polypeptide(L)'
;MELFRKLKRMTEPKETVFVGNLFFDVTAEDVQRRMEKFGVVQQVYIVRDNRGISKGFGYVQFDTVEAAARAVQGMHLKVFEGRRATVEFAQNNVNVHMGIRSPSRTLYLGNVPFDVTDKDLGELFEGIANVVDVRIAIDRRTGLAKGFAHADFLDVESAKIGLELLRQRRPHGRRLRVDFSHSSRLGSPAEKK
;
A
#
# COMPACT_ATOMS: atom_id res chain seq x y z
N MET A 1 32.94 20.93 20.01
CA MET A 1 31.53 21.32 20.25
C MET A 1 30.73 21.29 18.93
N GLU A 2 30.82 20.18 18.19
CA GLU A 2 30.04 19.94 16.96
C GLU A 2 29.37 18.55 16.98
N LEU A 3 29.52 17.86 18.11
CA LEU A 3 29.21 16.44 18.30
C LEU A 3 27.75 16.19 18.73
N PHE A 4 27.01 17.25 19.07
CA PHE A 4 25.58 17.19 19.46
C PHE A 4 24.61 17.55 18.33
N ARG A 5 25.11 17.99 17.16
CA ARG A 5 24.32 18.50 16.03
C ARG A 5 24.10 17.48 14.90
N LYS A 6 24.19 16.18 15.18
CA LYS A 6 23.39 15.19 14.46
C LYS A 6 22.27 14.74 15.40
N LEU A 7 21.43 15.71 15.71
CA LEU A 7 20.18 15.52 16.43
C LEU A 7 19.43 14.40 15.70
N LYS A 8 19.44 13.19 16.27
CA LYS A 8 18.42 12.18 15.96
C LYS A 8 17.12 12.95 16.11
N ARG A 9 16.45 13.28 15.00
CA ARG A 9 15.08 13.79 15.04
C ARG A 9 14.32 12.74 15.83
N MET A 10 14.07 13.02 17.10
CA MET A 10 13.24 12.17 17.94
C MET A 10 11.86 12.35 17.36
N THR A 11 11.50 11.45 16.45
CA THR A 11 10.20 11.43 15.80
C THR A 11 9.14 11.35 16.88
N GLU A 12 8.18 12.26 16.83
CA GLU A 12 7.08 12.29 17.79
C GLU A 12 6.40 10.91 17.87
N PRO A 13 6.01 10.46 19.07
CA PRO A 13 5.28 9.20 19.23
C PRO A 13 4.03 9.19 18.36
N LYS A 14 3.87 8.12 17.59
CA LYS A 14 2.73 7.88 16.70
C LYS A 14 2.37 6.40 16.75
N GLU A 15 1.16 6.08 16.32
CA GLU A 15 0.68 4.70 16.15
C GLU A 15 1.43 3.95 15.04
N THR A 16 2.04 4.68 14.11
CA THR A 16 2.78 4.11 12.98
C THR A 16 4.28 4.16 13.22
N VAL A 17 4.94 3.02 13.03
CA VAL A 17 6.40 2.87 13.07
C VAL A 17 6.94 2.57 11.68
N PHE A 18 8.11 3.12 11.39
CA PHE A 18 8.97 2.71 10.29
C PHE A 18 9.77 1.47 10.71
N VAL A 19 9.90 0.51 9.80
CA VAL A 19 10.69 -0.72 9.97
C VAL A 19 11.65 -0.82 8.80
N GLY A 20 12.93 -0.52 9.01
CA GLY A 20 13.97 -0.51 7.99
C GLY A 20 15.05 -1.57 8.19
N ASN A 21 15.92 -1.67 7.19
CA ASN A 21 17.01 -2.65 7.13
C ASN A 21 16.53 -4.11 7.18
N LEU A 22 15.33 -4.36 6.64
CA LEU A 22 14.75 -5.67 6.45
C LEU A 22 15.48 -6.43 5.33
N PHE A 23 15.50 -7.76 5.42
CA PHE A 23 15.92 -8.59 4.30
C PHE A 23 14.90 -8.48 3.16
N PHE A 24 15.32 -8.57 1.90
CA PHE A 24 14.42 -8.27 0.78
C PHE A 24 13.26 -9.27 0.62
N ASP A 25 13.43 -10.50 1.12
CA ASP A 25 12.41 -11.54 1.09
C ASP A 25 11.41 -11.46 2.26
N VAL A 26 11.65 -10.57 3.24
CA VAL A 26 10.72 -10.33 4.34
C VAL A 26 9.37 -9.87 3.79
N THR A 27 8.31 -10.59 4.15
CA THR A 27 6.93 -10.27 3.76
C THR A 27 6.24 -9.38 4.80
N ALA A 28 5.08 -8.83 4.42
CA ALA A 28 4.24 -8.10 5.37
C ALA A 28 3.75 -9.02 6.51
N GLU A 29 3.47 -10.29 6.21
CA GLU A 29 3.03 -11.30 7.18
C GLU A 29 4.14 -11.64 8.20
N ASP A 30 5.40 -11.72 7.76
CA ASP A 30 6.54 -11.93 8.66
C ASP A 30 6.69 -10.77 9.65
N VAL A 31 6.59 -9.54 9.14
CA VAL A 31 6.64 -8.34 9.98
C VAL A 31 5.43 -8.30 10.91
N GLN A 32 4.22 -8.62 10.43
CA GLN A 32 3.01 -8.65 11.25
C GLN A 32 3.16 -9.62 12.43
N ARG A 33 3.47 -10.89 12.17
CA ARG A 33 3.69 -11.91 13.21
C ARG A 33 4.71 -11.46 14.25
N ARG A 34 5.77 -10.78 13.81
CA ARG A 34 6.83 -10.28 14.69
C ARG A 34 6.38 -9.09 15.54
N MET A 35 5.46 -8.29 15.05
CA MET A 35 5.00 -7.05 15.69
C MET A 35 3.80 -7.25 16.62
N GLU A 36 2.97 -8.27 16.40
CA GLU A 36 1.80 -8.59 17.22
C GLU A 36 2.13 -8.79 18.71
N LYS A 37 3.36 -9.22 19.05
CA LYS A 37 3.83 -9.31 20.45
C LYS A 37 3.89 -7.97 21.18
N PHE A 38 3.86 -6.84 20.48
CA PHE A 38 3.91 -5.51 21.07
C PHE A 38 2.51 -4.87 21.20
N GLY A 39 1.50 -5.42 20.53
CA GLY A 39 0.12 -4.96 20.56
C GLY A 39 -0.62 -5.30 19.28
N VAL A 40 -1.88 -4.88 19.20
CA VAL A 40 -2.74 -5.10 18.03
C VAL A 40 -2.16 -4.34 16.83
N VAL A 41 -1.79 -5.08 15.79
CA VAL A 41 -1.32 -4.53 14.51
C VAL A 41 -2.54 -4.31 13.62
N GLN A 42 -2.81 -3.05 13.28
CA GLN A 42 -3.88 -2.69 12.35
C GLN A 42 -3.45 -2.93 10.91
N GLN A 43 -2.20 -2.57 10.57
CA GLN A 43 -1.73 -2.68 9.19
C GLN A 43 -0.22 -2.81 9.07
N VAL A 44 0.23 -3.57 8.07
CA VAL A 44 1.64 -3.65 7.65
C VAL A 44 1.76 -3.35 6.16
N TYR A 45 2.72 -2.52 5.80
CA TYR A 45 3.02 -2.16 4.41
C TYR A 45 4.52 -2.25 4.13
N ILE A 46 4.94 -3.18 3.27
CA ILE A 46 6.32 -3.27 2.78
C ILE A 46 6.47 -2.42 1.53
N VAL A 47 7.43 -1.50 1.55
CA VAL A 47 7.71 -0.64 0.41
C VAL A 47 8.48 -1.44 -0.63
N ARG A 48 7.95 -1.46 -1.85
CA ARG A 48 8.53 -2.15 -3.00
C ARG A 48 8.84 -1.15 -4.11
N ASP A 49 9.78 -1.49 -4.97
CA ASP A 49 10.08 -0.73 -6.19
C ASP A 49 9.04 -1.03 -7.31
N ASN A 50 9.21 -0.41 -8.48
CA ASN A 50 8.32 -0.60 -9.63
C ASN A 50 8.38 -2.02 -10.23
N ARG A 51 9.39 -2.82 -9.87
CA ARG A 51 9.55 -4.22 -10.26
C ARG A 51 8.92 -5.17 -9.23
N GLY A 52 8.40 -4.64 -8.13
CA GLY A 52 7.80 -5.40 -7.03
C GLY A 52 8.83 -5.95 -6.04
N ILE A 53 10.11 -5.56 -6.16
CA ILE A 53 11.19 -5.97 -5.25
C ILE A 53 11.11 -5.11 -4.00
N SER A 54 11.21 -5.72 -2.82
CA SER A 54 11.26 -5.00 -1.55
C SER A 54 12.39 -3.98 -1.55
N LYS A 55 12.15 -2.78 -1.02
CA LYS A 55 13.20 -1.79 -0.77
C LYS A 55 13.89 -2.01 0.57
N GLY A 56 13.58 -3.11 1.28
CA GLY A 56 14.16 -3.46 2.57
C GLY A 56 13.60 -2.62 3.73
N PHE A 57 12.43 -2.02 3.55
CA PHE A 57 11.73 -1.32 4.62
C PHE A 57 10.22 -1.31 4.42
N GLY A 58 9.52 -1.01 5.51
CA GLY A 58 8.07 -0.91 5.54
C GLY A 58 7.58 -0.07 6.70
N TYR A 59 6.27 -0.09 6.90
CA TYR A 59 5.57 0.62 7.94
C TYR A 59 4.59 -0.31 8.62
N VAL A 60 4.41 -0.12 9.92
CA VAL A 60 3.47 -0.89 10.74
C VAL A 60 2.64 0.11 11.53
N GLN A 61 1.32 0.05 11.38
CA GLN A 61 0.39 0.80 12.21
C GLN A 61 -0.17 -0.12 13.28
N PHE A 62 -0.03 0.33 14.52
CA PHE A 62 -0.68 -0.27 15.68
C PHE A 62 -2.01 0.41 15.96
N ASP A 63 -2.82 -0.25 16.78
CA ASP A 63 -4.06 0.33 17.30
C ASP A 63 -3.81 1.48 18.29
N THR A 64 -2.64 1.50 18.95
CA THR A 64 -2.30 2.55 19.92
C THR A 64 -0.85 3.01 19.82
N VAL A 65 -0.59 4.25 20.27
CA VAL A 65 0.76 4.83 20.33
C VAL A 65 1.65 4.06 21.31
N GLU A 66 1.09 3.52 22.39
CA GLU A 66 1.82 2.74 23.39
C GLU A 66 2.32 1.41 22.80
N ALA A 67 1.51 0.76 21.96
CA ALA A 67 1.94 -0.45 21.25
C ALA A 67 3.09 -0.17 20.28
N ALA A 68 2.99 0.94 19.53
CA ALA A 68 4.08 1.43 18.68
C ALA A 68 5.35 1.74 19.49
N ALA A 69 5.23 2.39 20.65
CA ALA A 69 6.36 2.69 21.53
C ALA A 69 7.05 1.42 22.04
N ARG A 70 6.27 0.40 22.44
CA ARG A 70 6.81 -0.92 22.81
C ARG A 70 7.56 -1.58 21.66
N ALA A 71 7.05 -1.48 20.43
CA ALA A 71 7.71 -2.00 19.25
C ALA A 71 9.05 -1.30 18.96
N VAL A 72 9.09 0.03 19.04
CA VAL A 72 10.33 0.81 18.91
C VAL A 72 11.36 0.37 19.96
N GLN A 73 10.98 0.32 21.24
CA GLN A 73 11.89 -0.08 22.32
C GLN A 73 12.36 -1.54 22.21
N GLY A 74 11.43 -2.44 21.87
CA GLY A 74 11.67 -3.87 21.89
C GLY A 74 12.33 -4.42 20.62
N MET A 75 12.38 -3.66 19.53
CA MET A 75 12.84 -4.15 18.23
C MET A 75 13.92 -3.29 17.57
N HIS A 76 14.07 -2.01 17.92
CA HIS A 76 15.11 -1.17 17.34
C HIS A 76 16.51 -1.79 17.55
N LEU A 77 17.23 -1.99 16.44
CA LEU A 77 18.55 -2.60 16.35
C LEU A 77 18.64 -4.08 16.78
N LYS A 78 17.51 -4.75 16.99
CA LYS A 78 17.43 -6.19 17.24
C LYS A 78 17.52 -6.97 15.93
N VAL A 79 17.97 -8.22 16.03
CA VAL A 79 18.08 -9.11 14.87
C VAL A 79 16.69 -9.60 14.46
N PHE A 80 16.40 -9.47 13.17
CA PHE A 80 15.20 -9.98 12.49
C PHE A 80 15.63 -10.48 11.10
N GLU A 81 15.39 -11.76 10.81
CA GLU A 81 15.83 -12.43 9.58
C GLU A 81 17.31 -12.15 9.24
N GLY A 82 18.20 -12.30 10.23
CA GLY A 82 19.65 -12.13 10.06
C GLY A 82 20.14 -10.68 9.95
N ARG A 83 19.24 -9.67 9.94
CA ARG A 83 19.62 -8.25 9.87
C ARG A 83 19.19 -7.49 11.12
N ARG A 84 19.89 -6.40 11.44
CA ARG A 84 19.51 -5.51 12.54
C ARG A 84 18.42 -4.55 12.08
N ALA A 85 17.17 -4.83 12.44
CA ALA A 85 16.05 -4.02 12.04
C ALA A 85 16.14 -2.62 12.67
N THR A 86 15.85 -1.58 11.89
CA THR A 86 15.72 -0.20 12.39
C THR A 86 14.24 0.08 12.61
N VAL A 87 13.82 0.25 13.87
CA VAL A 87 12.41 0.53 14.19
C VAL A 87 12.31 1.90 14.87
N GLU A 88 11.60 2.83 14.27
CA GLU A 88 11.46 4.22 14.73
C GLU A 88 10.04 4.71 14.46
N PHE A 89 9.56 5.76 15.14
CA PHE A 89 8.25 6.32 14.78
C PHE A 89 8.29 6.91 13.37
N ALA A 90 7.17 6.81 12.64
CA ALA A 90 7.12 7.30 11.27
C ALA A 90 7.24 8.84 11.21
N GLN A 91 8.19 9.34 10.42
CA GLN A 91 8.43 10.79 10.27
C GLN A 91 7.23 11.53 9.67
N ASN A 92 6.61 10.95 8.64
CA ASN A 92 5.42 11.50 8.00
C ASN A 92 4.18 10.72 8.44
N ASN A 93 2.99 11.31 8.28
CA ASN A 93 1.74 10.54 8.27
C ASN A 93 1.75 9.68 7.01
N VAL A 94 2.46 8.56 7.10
CA VAL A 94 2.47 7.56 6.06
C VAL A 94 1.10 6.93 6.10
N ASN A 95 0.34 7.15 5.04
CA ASN A 95 -0.94 6.50 4.90
C ASN A 95 -0.66 5.01 4.64
N VAL A 96 -0.50 4.23 5.72
CA VAL A 96 -0.24 2.79 5.65
C VAL A 96 -1.40 2.03 5.02
N HIS A 97 -2.59 2.64 4.90
CA HIS A 97 -3.68 2.17 4.06
C HIS A 97 -3.30 2.12 2.56
N MET A 98 -2.08 2.53 2.17
CA MET A 98 -1.52 2.30 0.85
C MET A 98 -1.49 0.81 0.42
N GLY A 99 -1.70 -0.16 1.31
CA GLY A 99 -1.81 -1.58 0.92
C GLY A 99 -3.20 -2.20 1.01
N ILE A 100 -4.09 -1.64 1.83
CA ILE A 100 -5.46 -2.11 2.04
C ILE A 100 -6.28 -0.90 2.46
N ARG A 101 -6.96 -0.26 1.50
CA ARG A 101 -8.09 0.63 1.79
C ARG A 101 -9.30 -0.24 2.12
N SER A 102 -10.22 0.24 2.96
CA SER A 102 -11.46 -0.47 3.26
C SER A 102 -12.17 -0.88 1.96
N PRO A 103 -12.74 -2.09 1.87
CA PRO A 103 -13.44 -2.55 0.69
C PRO A 103 -14.46 -1.54 0.18
N SER A 104 -14.41 -1.25 -1.11
CA SER A 104 -15.30 -0.33 -1.80
C SER A 104 -15.62 -0.87 -3.19
N ARG A 105 -16.53 -0.21 -3.91
CA ARG A 105 -16.89 -0.57 -5.29
C ARG A 105 -15.85 -0.14 -6.33
N THR A 106 -14.80 0.58 -5.94
CA THR A 106 -13.81 1.10 -6.88
C THR A 106 -12.44 0.56 -6.53
N LEU A 107 -11.73 0.04 -7.53
CA LEU A 107 -10.32 -0.32 -7.42
C LEU A 107 -9.44 0.77 -8.02
N TYR A 108 -8.33 1.06 -7.36
CA TYR A 108 -7.18 1.76 -7.92
C TYR A 108 -6.21 0.73 -8.50
N LEU A 109 -5.80 0.94 -9.74
CA LEU A 109 -4.79 0.16 -10.44
C LEU A 109 -3.56 1.03 -10.69
N GLY A 110 -2.52 0.88 -9.87
CA GLY A 110 -1.23 1.53 -10.05
C GLY A 110 -0.23 0.68 -10.82
N ASN A 111 0.85 1.33 -11.30
CA ASN A 111 1.88 0.71 -12.14
C ASN A 111 1.33 0.14 -13.45
N VAL A 112 0.28 0.78 -13.98
CA VAL A 112 -0.25 0.49 -15.31
C VAL A 112 0.77 0.99 -16.36
N PRO A 113 1.11 0.20 -17.40
CA PRO A 113 1.95 0.65 -18.50
C PRO A 113 1.41 1.94 -19.14
N PHE A 114 2.31 2.84 -19.56
CA PHE A 114 1.92 4.14 -20.14
C PHE A 114 1.30 4.02 -21.53
N ASP A 115 1.58 2.92 -22.20
CA ASP A 115 1.20 2.53 -23.55
C ASP A 115 0.07 1.48 -23.56
N VAL A 116 -0.61 1.28 -22.43
CA VAL A 116 -1.75 0.35 -22.35
C VAL A 116 -2.87 0.79 -23.29
N THR A 117 -3.37 -0.15 -24.09
CA THR A 117 -4.43 0.07 -25.09
C THR A 117 -5.79 -0.41 -24.58
N ASP A 118 -6.89 -0.05 -25.26
CA ASP A 118 -8.22 -0.59 -24.96
C ASP A 118 -8.28 -2.12 -25.06
N LYS A 119 -7.50 -2.70 -25.99
CA LYS A 119 -7.36 -4.16 -26.11
C LYS A 119 -6.71 -4.75 -24.85
N ASP A 120 -5.61 -4.15 -24.38
CA ASP A 120 -4.93 -4.60 -23.16
C ASP A 120 -5.84 -4.49 -21.94
N LEU A 121 -6.69 -3.46 -21.86
CA LEU A 121 -7.69 -3.34 -20.80
C LEU A 121 -8.75 -4.45 -20.90
N GLY A 122 -9.23 -4.76 -22.11
CA GLY A 122 -10.15 -5.88 -22.34
C GLY A 122 -9.57 -7.21 -21.83
N GLU A 123 -8.33 -7.53 -22.20
CA GLU A 123 -7.61 -8.72 -21.73
C GLU A 123 -7.36 -8.70 -20.22
N LEU A 124 -7.09 -7.53 -19.65
CA LEU A 124 -6.81 -7.37 -18.22
C LEU A 124 -8.03 -7.73 -17.35
N PHE A 125 -9.23 -7.36 -17.80
CA PHE A 125 -10.49 -7.58 -17.09
C PHE A 125 -11.29 -8.79 -17.58
N GLU A 126 -10.75 -9.54 -18.54
CA GLU A 126 -11.37 -10.78 -19.01
C GLU A 126 -11.61 -11.76 -17.84
N GLY A 127 -12.80 -12.32 -17.76
CA GLY A 127 -13.23 -13.22 -16.69
C GLY A 127 -13.55 -12.53 -15.36
N ILE A 128 -13.50 -11.20 -15.28
CA ILE A 128 -13.92 -10.43 -14.10
C ILE A 128 -15.33 -9.90 -14.34
N ALA A 129 -16.29 -10.38 -13.55
CA ALA A 129 -17.68 -9.96 -13.65
C ALA A 129 -17.92 -8.57 -13.04
N ASN A 130 -19.03 -7.94 -13.47
CA ASN A 130 -19.59 -6.72 -12.87
C ASN A 130 -18.66 -5.50 -12.87
N VAL A 131 -17.75 -5.42 -13.84
CA VAL A 131 -16.97 -4.20 -14.13
C VAL A 131 -17.90 -3.22 -14.85
N VAL A 132 -18.04 -2.01 -14.30
CA VAL A 132 -18.93 -0.96 -14.82
C VAL A 132 -18.16 0.02 -15.70
N ASP A 133 -16.99 0.47 -15.24
CA ASP A 133 -16.16 1.45 -15.94
C ASP A 133 -14.68 1.25 -15.59
N VAL A 134 -13.79 1.49 -16.55
CA VAL A 134 -12.35 1.49 -16.33
C VAL A 134 -11.76 2.76 -16.94
N ARG A 135 -11.16 3.60 -16.08
CA ARG A 135 -10.63 4.92 -16.45
C ARG A 135 -9.14 5.02 -16.20
N ILE A 136 -8.35 5.17 -17.27
CA ILE A 136 -6.93 5.53 -17.15
C ILE A 136 -6.83 7.00 -16.77
N ALA A 137 -5.99 7.30 -15.77
CA ALA A 137 -5.72 8.67 -15.41
C ALA A 137 -4.77 9.31 -16.43
N ILE A 138 -5.25 10.35 -17.10
CA ILE A 138 -4.50 11.12 -18.08
C ILE A 138 -4.06 12.45 -17.47
N ASP A 139 -2.83 12.86 -17.74
CA ASP A 139 -2.34 14.20 -17.45
C ASP A 139 -2.99 15.19 -18.42
N ARG A 140 -3.84 16.09 -17.90
CA ARG A 140 -4.62 17.02 -18.74
C ARG A 140 -3.78 18.00 -19.54
N ARG A 141 -2.53 18.27 -19.14
CA ARG A 141 -1.66 19.22 -19.82
C ARG A 141 -0.93 18.57 -20.99
N THR A 142 -0.52 17.31 -20.82
CA THR A 142 0.29 16.58 -21.81
C THR A 142 -0.49 15.56 -22.63
N GLY A 143 -1.68 15.16 -22.20
CA GLY A 143 -2.47 14.08 -22.80
C GLY A 143 -1.93 12.68 -22.53
N LEU A 144 -0.84 12.55 -21.76
CA LEU A 144 -0.18 11.27 -21.51
C LEU A 144 -0.79 10.54 -20.31
N ALA A 145 -0.77 9.21 -20.37
CA ALA A 145 -1.15 8.39 -19.23
C ALA A 145 -0.25 8.66 -18.02
N LYS A 146 -0.84 8.64 -16.83
CA LYS A 146 -0.13 8.84 -15.55
C LYS A 146 0.34 7.53 -14.91
N GLY A 147 0.15 6.41 -15.59
CA GLY A 147 0.55 5.08 -15.12
C GLY A 147 -0.36 4.51 -14.03
N PHE A 148 -1.62 4.96 -13.96
CA PHE A 148 -2.63 4.37 -13.11
C PHE A 148 -4.05 4.50 -13.69
N ALA A 149 -4.95 3.64 -13.24
CA ALA A 149 -6.35 3.62 -13.61
C ALA A 149 -7.25 3.43 -12.38
N HIS A 150 -8.55 3.66 -12.55
CA HIS A 150 -9.56 3.20 -11.61
C HIS A 150 -10.58 2.31 -12.32
N ALA A 151 -11.06 1.28 -11.62
CA ALA A 151 -12.10 0.40 -12.11
C ALA A 151 -13.27 0.42 -11.14
N ASP A 152 -14.44 0.84 -11.63
CA ASP A 152 -15.68 0.82 -10.86
C ASP A 152 -16.40 -0.52 -11.09
N PHE A 153 -16.90 -1.11 -10.03
CA PHE A 153 -17.68 -2.34 -10.00
C PHE A 153 -19.12 -2.05 -9.56
N LEU A 154 -20.03 -2.95 -9.89
CA LEU A 154 -21.43 -2.86 -9.47
C LEU A 154 -21.56 -2.86 -7.94
N ASP A 155 -20.80 -3.73 -7.27
CA ASP A 155 -20.85 -3.98 -5.84
C ASP A 155 -19.46 -4.29 -5.25
N VAL A 156 -19.38 -4.30 -3.91
CA VAL A 156 -18.11 -4.47 -3.17
C VAL A 156 -17.58 -5.90 -3.26
N GLU A 157 -18.44 -6.91 -3.38
CA GLU A 157 -18.02 -8.32 -3.48
C GLU A 157 -17.35 -8.57 -4.84
N SER A 158 -17.93 -8.05 -5.91
CA SER A 158 -17.33 -8.04 -7.24
C SER A 158 -15.97 -7.34 -7.26
N ALA A 159 -15.83 -6.20 -6.56
CA ALA A 159 -14.56 -5.50 -6.42
C ALA A 159 -13.51 -6.30 -5.61
N LYS A 160 -13.90 -7.03 -4.56
CA LYS A 160 -13.00 -7.92 -3.82
C LYS A 160 -12.44 -9.03 -4.72
N ILE A 161 -13.31 -9.71 -5.48
CA ILE A 161 -12.89 -10.75 -6.42
C ILE A 161 -11.99 -10.16 -7.51
N GLY A 162 -12.40 -9.02 -8.10
CA GLY A 162 -11.61 -8.30 -9.09
C GLY A 162 -10.23 -7.91 -8.56
N LEU A 163 -10.12 -7.47 -7.31
CA LEU A 163 -8.85 -7.12 -6.68
C LEU A 163 -7.90 -8.32 -6.60
N GLU A 164 -8.38 -9.48 -6.16
CA GLU A 164 -7.57 -10.70 -6.06
C GLU A 164 -7.10 -11.20 -7.44
N LEU A 165 -7.96 -11.13 -8.46
CA LEU A 165 -7.61 -11.50 -9.83
C LEU A 165 -6.62 -10.51 -10.46
N LEU A 166 -6.87 -9.21 -10.35
CA LEU A 166 -6.03 -8.16 -10.94
C LEU A 166 -4.63 -8.11 -10.33
N ARG A 167 -4.46 -8.47 -9.05
CA ARG A 167 -3.15 -8.61 -8.39
C ARG A 167 -2.26 -9.67 -9.04
N GLN A 168 -2.86 -10.63 -9.73
CA GLN A 168 -2.15 -11.71 -10.43
C GLN A 168 -1.80 -11.34 -11.88
N ARG A 169 -2.50 -10.37 -12.47
CA ARG A 169 -2.28 -9.92 -13.86
C ARG A 169 -0.96 -9.19 -14.06
N ARG A 170 -0.41 -9.29 -15.28
CA ARG A 170 0.90 -8.75 -15.67
C ARG A 170 0.84 -8.07 -17.06
N PRO A 171 0.07 -6.99 -17.24
CA PRO A 171 0.05 -6.29 -18.52
C PRO A 171 1.47 -5.84 -18.90
N HIS A 172 1.91 -6.19 -20.11
CA HIS A 172 3.27 -5.93 -20.59
C HIS A 172 4.36 -6.42 -19.62
N GLY A 173 4.11 -7.52 -18.90
CA GLY A 173 5.03 -8.10 -17.92
C GLY A 173 5.13 -7.32 -16.59
N ARG A 174 4.35 -6.25 -16.39
CA ARG A 174 4.41 -5.40 -15.18
C ARG A 174 3.34 -5.80 -14.17
N ARG A 175 3.73 -5.92 -12.90
CA ARG A 175 2.77 -6.17 -11.81
C ARG A 175 1.92 -4.94 -11.56
N LEU A 176 0.60 -5.10 -11.55
CA LEU A 176 -0.29 -4.07 -11.07
C LEU A 176 -0.23 -3.95 -9.56
N ARG A 177 -0.30 -2.71 -9.07
CA ARG A 177 -0.64 -2.41 -7.68
C ARG A 177 -2.14 -2.22 -7.60
N VAL A 178 -2.84 -3.08 -6.87
CA VAL A 178 -4.30 -3.03 -6.77
C VAL A 178 -4.72 -2.81 -5.33
N ASP A 179 -5.46 -1.72 -5.12
CA ASP A 179 -6.01 -1.29 -3.84
C ASP A 179 -7.47 -0.88 -4.02
N PHE A 180 -8.29 -0.91 -2.98
CA PHE A 180 -9.59 -0.24 -3.01
C PHE A 180 -9.42 1.28 -3.14
N SER A 181 -10.45 1.99 -3.57
CA SER A 181 -10.45 3.45 -3.68
C SER A 181 -11.84 4.01 -3.44
N HIS A 182 -11.91 5.24 -2.92
CA HIS A 182 -13.17 5.97 -2.77
C HIS A 182 -13.36 7.05 -3.85
N SER A 183 -12.43 7.12 -4.82
CA SER A 183 -12.53 8.00 -5.98
C SER A 183 -13.46 7.39 -7.04
N SER A 184 -14.74 7.26 -6.68
CA SER A 184 -15.81 6.80 -7.57
C SER A 184 -16.29 7.95 -8.46
N ARG A 185 -16.54 7.70 -9.75
CA ARG A 185 -17.33 8.63 -10.60
C ARG A 185 -18.81 8.26 -10.65
N LEU A 186 -19.17 7.05 -10.26
CA LEU A 186 -20.54 6.73 -9.88
C LEU A 186 -20.82 7.54 -8.61
N GLY A 187 -21.62 8.61 -8.72
CA GLY A 187 -21.88 9.51 -7.60
C GLY A 187 -22.18 8.75 -6.32
N SER A 188 -21.74 9.28 -5.18
CA SER A 188 -22.23 8.82 -3.88
C SER A 188 -23.76 8.72 -3.98
N PRO A 189 -24.41 7.63 -3.53
CA PRO A 189 -25.84 7.68 -3.29
C PRO A 189 -26.06 8.89 -2.39
N ALA A 190 -26.83 9.87 -2.85
CA ALA A 190 -27.16 11.01 -2.02
C ALA A 190 -27.75 10.45 -0.72
N GLU A 191 -27.09 10.68 0.42
CA GLU A 191 -27.72 10.56 1.72
C GLU A 191 -28.92 11.51 1.70
N LYS A 192 -30.11 10.95 1.44
CA LYS A 192 -31.34 11.65 1.71
C LYS A 192 -31.43 11.75 3.23
N LYS A 193 -31.22 12.97 3.73
CA LYS A 193 -31.66 13.38 5.06
C LYS A 193 -33.15 13.11 5.27
#